data_AF-A0A967AM19-F1
#
_entry.id   AF-A0A967AM19-F1
#
_cell.length_a   1.000
_cell.length_b   1.000
_cell.length_c   1.000
_cell.angle_alpha   90.00
_cell.angle_beta   90.00
_cell.angle_gamma   90.00
#
_symmetry.space_group_name_H-M   'P 1'
#
loop_
_entity.id
_entity.type
_entity.pdbx_description
1 polymer ?
#
loop_
_entity_poly.entity_id
_entity_poly.type
_entity_poly.pdbx_seq_one_letter_code
_entity_poly.pdbx_strand_id
1 'polypeptide(L)'
;MNRTLFLGFLMLALIGTMLHGCKREEVVPKSSEEMAKKAREETVSKGIEMLLTPSSKQYRLDEDIVMEVNFVNRGTTPCWLIPAPEAIIQVLTLTRDGAQLVPSPTLRTHFTEFEEYIRNNRIQLEPQASHSLSWKGIPWTSTGTGIVFFAAPIDSPATQVIWRWPIDRPGVYVLTAQSMLPSSIALPSDTCQMATDPLTITFSVQQN
;
A
#
# COMPACT_ATOMS: atom_id res chain seq x y z
N MET A 1 -49.57 1.40 -21.75
CA MET A 1 -49.92 1.49 -23.18
C MET A 1 -49.30 2.74 -23.77
N ASN A 2 -48.20 2.63 -24.52
CA ASN A 2 -48.06 3.30 -25.81
C ASN A 2 -46.79 2.81 -26.53
N ARG A 3 -47.03 2.29 -27.73
CA ARG A 3 -46.07 1.80 -28.72
C ARG A 3 -45.65 2.97 -29.60
N THR A 4 -44.38 3.05 -29.96
CA THR A 4 -44.01 3.57 -31.29
C THR A 4 -42.76 2.87 -31.81
N LEU A 5 -42.98 1.97 -32.77
CA LEU A 5 -41.98 1.45 -33.71
C LEU A 5 -41.65 2.54 -34.74
N PHE A 6 -40.39 2.62 -35.18
CA PHE A 6 -40.07 3.12 -36.52
C PHE A 6 -39.02 2.22 -37.18
N LEU A 7 -39.48 1.49 -38.19
CA LEU A 7 -38.72 0.86 -39.26
C LEU A 7 -38.37 1.91 -40.33
N GLY A 8 -37.21 1.76 -40.99
CA GLY A 8 -36.90 2.38 -42.28
C GLY A 8 -35.46 2.05 -42.71
N PHE A 9 -35.27 1.00 -43.53
CA PHE A 9 -34.95 1.03 -44.97
C PHE A 9 -33.60 1.70 -45.32
N LEU A 10 -32.52 0.95 -45.62
CA LEU A 10 -32.14 0.24 -46.87
C LEU A 10 -31.39 1.14 -47.89
N MET A 11 -30.35 0.57 -48.51
CA MET A 11 -29.58 0.95 -49.72
C MET A 11 -28.34 1.83 -49.50
N LEU A 12 -27.24 1.70 -50.24
CA LEU A 12 -26.57 0.63 -51.00
C LEU A 12 -25.25 1.28 -51.48
N ALA A 13 -24.17 0.50 -51.49
CA ALA A 13 -22.97 0.62 -52.32
C ALA A 13 -22.25 1.98 -52.48
N LEU A 14 -20.96 1.99 -52.08
CA LEU A 14 -19.89 2.43 -52.98
C LEU A 14 -18.58 1.73 -52.64
N ILE A 15 -18.21 0.83 -53.56
CA ILE A 15 -16.95 0.13 -53.66
C ILE A 15 -15.91 1.15 -54.15
N GLY A 16 -14.97 1.50 -53.28
CA GLY A 16 -13.83 2.36 -53.60
C GLY A 16 -12.53 1.60 -53.39
N THR A 17 -12.05 0.96 -54.45
CA THR A 17 -10.74 0.31 -54.54
C THR A 17 -9.62 1.36 -54.51
N MET A 18 -8.81 1.38 -53.45
CA MET A 18 -7.43 1.85 -53.51
C MET A 18 -6.51 0.84 -52.82
N LEU A 19 -6.07 -0.14 -53.62
CA LEU A 19 -4.93 -1.00 -53.33
C LEU A 19 -3.64 -0.17 -53.42
N HIS A 20 -3.31 0.57 -52.35
CA HIS A 20 -1.93 0.92 -52.08
C HIS A 20 -1.33 -0.22 -51.26
N GLY A 21 -0.34 -0.91 -51.83
CA GLY A 21 0.33 -2.04 -51.23
C GLY A 21 1.00 -1.68 -49.91
N CYS A 22 0.28 -1.86 -48.80
CA CYS A 22 0.91 -2.07 -47.51
C CYS A 22 1.54 -3.46 -47.54
N LYS A 23 2.86 -3.50 -47.70
CA LYS A 23 3.68 -4.68 -47.43
C LYS A 23 3.39 -5.09 -45.99
N ARG A 24 2.53 -6.08 -45.81
CA ARG A 24 2.12 -6.58 -44.50
C ARG A 24 3.31 -7.35 -43.94
N GLU A 25 4.12 -6.64 -43.16
CA GLU A 25 5.19 -7.25 -42.38
C GLU A 25 4.52 -8.19 -41.38
N GLU A 26 4.77 -9.48 -41.55
CA GLU A 26 4.20 -10.53 -40.73
C GLU A 26 4.81 -10.41 -39.32
N VAL A 27 4.15 -9.66 -38.45
CA VAL A 27 4.51 -9.58 -37.04
C VAL A 27 4.17 -10.94 -36.44
N VAL A 28 5.17 -11.83 -36.43
CA VAL A 28 5.10 -13.10 -35.70
C VAL A 28 4.86 -12.76 -34.24
N PRO A 29 3.70 -13.09 -33.64
CA PRO A 29 3.45 -12.80 -32.25
C PRO A 29 4.45 -13.60 -31.43
N LYS A 30 5.30 -12.91 -30.66
CA LYS A 30 6.15 -13.54 -29.64
C LYS A 30 5.29 -14.48 -28.82
N SER A 31 5.80 -15.68 -28.53
CA SER A 31 5.02 -16.68 -27.80
C SER A 31 4.54 -16.08 -26.47
N SER A 32 3.36 -16.49 -26.03
CA SER A 32 2.80 -16.05 -24.74
C SER A 32 3.76 -16.29 -23.57
N GLU A 33 4.66 -17.28 -23.68
CA GLU A 33 5.73 -17.51 -22.71
C GLU A 33 6.82 -16.43 -22.71
N GLU A 34 7.21 -15.91 -23.88
CA GLU A 34 8.22 -14.86 -23.99
C GLU A 34 7.69 -13.51 -23.48
N MET A 35 6.40 -13.23 -23.70
CA MET A 35 5.72 -12.06 -23.12
C MET A 35 5.52 -12.20 -21.60
N ALA A 36 5.16 -13.39 -21.10
CA ALA A 36 5.04 -13.64 -19.67
C ALA A 36 6.40 -13.59 -18.95
N LYS A 37 7.47 -14.08 -19.58
CA LYS A 37 8.84 -13.98 -19.07
C LYS A 37 9.31 -12.53 -19.02
N LYS A 38 9.07 -11.75 -20.08
CA LYS A 38 9.43 -10.32 -20.10
C LYS A 38 8.62 -9.50 -19.09
N ALA A 39 7.33 -9.78 -18.89
CA ALA A 39 6.53 -9.12 -17.85
C ALA A 39 6.98 -9.52 -16.43
N ARG A 40 7.45 -10.77 -16.24
CA ARG A 40 8.09 -11.22 -14.99
C ARG A 40 9.47 -10.61 -14.76
N GLU A 41 10.25 -10.37 -15.80
CA GLU A 41 11.57 -9.73 -15.73
C GLU A 41 11.45 -8.18 -15.61
N GLU A 42 10.45 -7.55 -16.22
CA GLU A 42 10.14 -6.12 -16.00
C GLU A 42 9.57 -5.84 -14.60
N THR A 43 9.00 -6.86 -13.93
CA THR A 43 8.66 -6.78 -12.50
C THR A 43 9.86 -7.01 -11.57
N VAL A 44 11.07 -7.31 -12.09
CA VAL A 44 12.32 -7.34 -11.31
C VAL A 44 12.91 -5.93 -11.12
N SER A 45 12.31 -4.90 -11.72
CA SER A 45 12.59 -3.49 -11.40
C SER A 45 11.75 -2.95 -10.22
N LYS A 46 11.10 -3.83 -9.45
CA LYS A 46 10.31 -3.40 -8.27
C LYS A 46 11.27 -2.92 -7.20
N GLY A 47 11.29 -1.61 -6.92
CA GLY A 47 12.21 -0.96 -5.97
C GLY A 47 12.29 -1.65 -4.60
N ILE A 48 11.39 -1.30 -3.68
CA ILE A 48 11.29 -1.95 -2.37
C ILE A 48 10.12 -2.92 -2.33
N GLU A 49 10.39 -4.14 -1.85
CA GLU A 49 9.37 -5.07 -1.38
C GLU A 49 9.13 -4.84 0.11
N MET A 50 7.86 -4.85 0.53
CA MET A 50 7.45 -4.85 1.93
C MET A 50 6.88 -6.22 2.27
N LEU A 51 7.25 -6.75 3.43
CA LEU A 51 6.59 -7.85 4.09
C LEU A 51 6.01 -7.33 5.40
N LEU A 52 4.79 -7.74 5.73
CA LEU A 52 4.11 -7.34 6.95
C LEU A 52 3.64 -8.61 7.68
N THR A 53 4.05 -8.76 8.94
CA THR A 53 3.68 -9.90 9.77
C THR A 53 3.33 -9.43 11.17
N PRO A 54 2.25 -9.91 11.80
CA PRO A 54 2.00 -9.60 13.19
C PRO A 54 3.05 -10.30 14.07
N SER A 55 3.52 -9.61 15.11
CA SER A 55 4.49 -10.18 16.07
C SER A 55 3.92 -11.38 16.85
N SER A 56 2.59 -11.43 17.00
CA SER A 56 1.83 -12.54 17.56
C SER A 56 0.58 -12.81 16.71
N LYS A 57 0.13 -14.07 16.64
CA LYS A 57 -1.16 -14.38 16.01
C LYS A 57 -2.36 -14.05 16.91
N GLN A 58 -2.12 -13.89 18.21
CA GLN A 58 -3.16 -13.67 19.22
C GLN A 58 -2.72 -12.56 20.16
N TYR A 59 -3.63 -11.61 20.40
CA TYR A 59 -3.45 -10.51 21.32
C TYR A 59 -4.55 -10.46 22.39
N ARG A 60 -4.28 -9.76 23.49
CA ARG A 60 -5.27 -9.40 24.53
C ARG A 60 -5.83 -7.99 24.33
N LEU A 61 -6.96 -7.70 24.98
CA LEU A 61 -7.73 -6.47 24.77
C LEU A 61 -7.01 -5.17 25.19
N ASP A 62 -5.87 -5.24 25.88
CA ASP A 62 -5.14 -4.06 26.37
C ASP A 62 -3.63 -4.11 26.09
N GLU A 63 -3.19 -5.07 25.28
CA GLU A 63 -1.78 -5.16 24.90
C GLU A 63 -1.50 -4.44 23.58
N ASP A 64 -0.25 -4.04 23.41
CA ASP A 64 0.22 -3.42 22.19
C ASP A 64 0.16 -4.43 21.03
N ILE A 65 -0.51 -4.06 19.95
CA ILE A 65 -0.45 -4.83 18.71
C ILE A 65 0.75 -4.34 17.92
N VAL A 66 1.75 -5.22 17.80
CA VAL A 66 2.99 -4.92 17.09
C VAL A 66 3.01 -5.69 15.78
N MET A 67 3.28 -4.98 14.69
CA MET A 67 3.53 -5.55 13.39
C MET A 67 5.02 -5.45 13.07
N GLU A 68 5.62 -6.55 12.65
CA GLU A 68 6.96 -6.56 12.07
C GLU A 68 6.85 -6.23 10.59
N VAL A 69 7.56 -5.18 10.17
CA VAL A 69 7.61 -4.70 8.80
C VAL A 69 9.01 -4.93 8.27
N ASN A 70 9.17 -5.81 7.27
CA ASN A 70 10.46 -6.05 6.66
C ASN A 70 10.50 -5.48 5.25
N PHE A 71 11.39 -4.52 5.03
CA PHE A 71 11.64 -3.94 3.71
C PHE A 71 12.84 -4.64 3.07
N VAL A 72 12.74 -5.02 1.81
CA VAL A 72 13.83 -5.61 1.02
C VAL A 72 14.04 -4.79 -0.23
N ASN A 73 15.28 -4.35 -0.47
CA ASN A 73 15.62 -3.70 -1.73
C ASN A 73 15.76 -4.76 -2.83
N ARG A 74 14.74 -4.85 -3.69
CA ARG A 74 14.75 -5.76 -4.84
C ARG A 74 15.30 -5.10 -6.10
N GLY A 75 15.55 -3.79 -6.05
CA GLY A 75 16.23 -3.05 -7.10
C GLY A 75 17.72 -3.40 -7.22
N THR A 76 18.35 -2.80 -8.23
CA THR A 76 19.77 -3.01 -8.57
C THR A 76 20.69 -1.91 -8.07
N THR A 77 20.14 -0.86 -7.45
CA THR A 77 20.89 0.28 -6.92
C THR A 77 20.58 0.47 -5.44
N PRO A 78 21.53 1.01 -4.65
CA PRO A 78 21.24 1.45 -3.29
C PRO A 78 20.12 2.50 -3.28
N CYS A 79 19.33 2.54 -2.22
CA CYS A 79 18.33 3.58 -2.00
C CYS A 79 18.17 3.90 -0.52
N TRP A 80 17.54 5.03 -0.21
CA TRP A 80 17.32 5.47 1.18
C TRP A 80 15.91 5.15 1.66
N LEU A 81 15.80 4.26 2.65
CA LEU A 81 14.58 3.90 3.35
C LEU A 81 14.23 4.94 4.42
N ILE A 82 12.95 5.27 4.56
CA ILE A 82 12.42 6.07 5.66
C ILE A 82 12.15 5.14 6.85
N PRO A 83 12.81 5.29 8.02
CA PRO A 83 12.67 4.36 9.15
C PRO A 83 11.44 4.65 10.02
N ALA A 84 10.34 5.11 9.41
CA ALA A 84 9.13 5.49 10.10
C ALA A 84 7.96 4.75 9.45
N PRO A 85 7.66 3.50 9.83
CA PRO A 85 6.60 2.72 9.20
C PRO A 85 5.25 3.44 9.24
N GLU A 86 5.00 4.24 10.28
CA GLU A 86 3.87 5.15 10.43
C GLU A 86 3.71 6.14 9.26
N ALA A 87 4.82 6.57 8.68
CA ALA A 87 4.87 7.56 7.60
C ALA A 87 4.66 6.94 6.21
N ILE A 88 4.98 5.66 6.06
CA ILE A 88 5.09 4.98 4.77
C ILE A 88 4.16 3.78 4.61
N ILE A 89 3.41 3.41 5.66
CA ILE A 89 2.39 2.36 5.60
C ILE A 89 1.01 3.00 5.65
N GLN A 90 0.21 2.73 4.61
CA GLN A 90 -1.17 3.14 4.53
C GLN A 90 -2.08 1.94 4.84
N VAL A 91 -2.91 2.06 5.87
CA VAL A 91 -4.01 1.12 6.11
C VAL A 91 -5.11 1.38 5.10
N LEU A 92 -5.49 0.33 4.36
CA LEU A 92 -6.56 0.37 3.37
C LEU A 92 -7.89 -0.09 3.97
N THR A 93 -7.88 -1.21 4.68
CA THR A 93 -9.05 -1.75 5.37
C THR A 93 -8.66 -2.45 6.65
N LEU A 94 -9.57 -2.43 7.62
CA LEU A 94 -9.53 -3.31 8.78
C LEU A 94 -10.93 -3.90 8.96
N THR A 95 -11.02 -5.20 9.17
CA THR A 95 -12.27 -5.87 9.52
C THR A 95 -12.14 -6.59 10.85
N ARG A 96 -13.25 -6.75 11.58
CA ARG A 96 -13.38 -7.68 12.70
C ARG A 96 -14.51 -8.65 12.38
N ASP A 97 -14.22 -9.95 12.40
CA ASP A 97 -15.17 -11.02 12.12
C ASP A 97 -15.92 -10.80 10.79
N GLY A 98 -15.20 -10.28 9.79
CA GLY A 98 -15.73 -9.93 8.47
C GLY A 98 -16.45 -8.57 8.38
N ALA A 99 -16.76 -7.90 9.49
CA ALA A 99 -17.35 -6.57 9.50
C ALA A 99 -16.28 -5.48 9.37
N GLN A 100 -16.43 -4.57 8.40
CA GLN A 100 -15.50 -3.46 8.22
C GLN A 100 -15.54 -2.50 9.41
N LEU A 101 -14.36 -2.10 9.86
CA LEU A 101 -14.16 -1.09 10.89
C LEU A 101 -13.84 0.25 10.22
N VAL A 102 -14.67 1.25 10.52
CA VAL A 102 -14.51 2.60 9.97
C VAL A 102 -13.48 3.35 10.80
N PRO A 103 -12.43 3.92 10.18
CA PRO A 103 -11.49 4.74 10.91
C PRO A 103 -12.15 6.04 11.37
N SER A 104 -11.87 6.48 12.59
CA SER A 104 -12.19 7.82 13.03
C SER A 104 -11.05 8.77 12.71
N PRO A 105 -11.29 9.92 12.07
CA PRO A 105 -10.25 10.93 11.86
C PRO A 105 -9.81 11.49 13.22
N THR A 106 -8.54 11.84 13.29
CA THR A 106 -7.92 12.51 14.44
C THR A 106 -7.17 13.75 13.94
N LEU A 107 -6.71 14.61 14.86
CA LEU A 107 -6.04 15.87 14.51
C LEU A 107 -4.80 15.60 13.63
N ARG A 108 -4.71 16.31 12.50
CA ARG A 108 -3.58 16.27 11.57
C ARG A 108 -2.81 17.58 11.60
N THR A 109 -1.58 17.53 12.05
CA THR A 109 -0.50 18.49 11.78
C THR A 109 0.70 17.62 11.33
N HIS A 110 1.58 17.97 10.40
CA HIS A 110 1.87 19.24 9.77
C HIS A 110 3.03 19.94 10.48
N PHE A 111 4.02 19.21 11.02
CA PHE A 111 5.21 19.82 11.60
C PHE A 111 6.38 19.81 10.61
N THR A 112 7.01 20.97 10.43
CA THR A 112 8.27 21.13 9.68
C THR A 112 9.36 20.16 10.17
N GLU A 113 9.36 19.86 11.47
CA GLU A 113 10.29 18.91 12.10
C GLU A 113 10.16 17.48 11.58
N PHE A 114 9.00 17.09 11.05
CA PHE A 114 8.79 15.73 10.52
C PHE A 114 9.55 15.50 9.22
N GLU A 115 9.55 16.46 8.31
CA GLU A 115 10.30 16.35 7.05
C GLU A 115 11.81 16.34 7.31
N GLU A 116 12.26 17.17 8.26
CA GLU A 116 13.65 17.19 8.71
C GLU A 116 14.04 15.87 9.39
N TYR A 117 13.17 15.34 10.25
CA TYR A 117 13.37 14.03 10.88
C TYR A 117 13.51 12.93 9.82
N ILE A 118 12.60 12.85 8.84
CA ILE A 118 12.69 11.86 7.77
C ILE A 118 14.01 12.02 7.02
N ARG A 119 14.39 13.25 6.65
CA ARG A 119 15.61 13.51 5.88
C ARG A 119 16.88 13.08 6.62
N ASN A 120 16.93 13.34 7.93
CA ASN A 120 18.11 13.11 8.77
C ASN A 120 18.25 11.65 9.25
N ASN A 121 17.17 10.87 9.27
CA ASN A 121 17.17 9.51 9.82
C ASN A 121 17.09 8.41 8.74
N ARG A 122 17.26 8.72 7.46
CA ARG A 122 17.13 7.71 6.39
C ARG A 122 18.19 6.61 6.53
N ILE A 123 17.82 5.39 6.15
CA ILE A 123 18.68 4.21 6.19
C ILE A 123 19.01 3.81 4.76
N GLN A 124 20.29 3.73 4.42
CA GLN A 124 20.69 3.21 3.11
C GLN A 124 20.47 1.69 3.06
N LEU A 125 19.75 1.24 2.05
CA LEU A 125 19.57 -0.17 1.72
C LEU A 125 20.33 -0.52 0.44
N GLU A 126 21.35 -1.34 0.58
CA GLU A 126 22.04 -1.96 -0.56
C GLU A 126 21.11 -2.93 -1.31
N PRO A 127 21.39 -3.24 -2.59
CA PRO A 127 20.64 -4.26 -3.33
C PRO A 127 20.59 -5.59 -2.56
N GLN A 128 19.39 -6.17 -2.48
CA GLN A 128 19.06 -7.38 -1.70
C GLN A 128 19.21 -7.26 -0.18
N ALA A 129 19.64 -6.12 0.35
CA ALA A 129 19.62 -5.87 1.78
C ALA A 129 18.18 -5.73 2.29
N SER A 130 17.98 -6.12 3.55
CA SER A 130 16.72 -5.99 4.24
C SER A 130 16.86 -5.18 5.51
N HIS A 131 15.79 -4.49 5.89
CA HIS A 131 15.68 -3.81 7.18
C HIS A 131 14.30 -4.01 7.77
N SER A 132 14.27 -4.35 9.05
CA SER A 132 13.04 -4.62 9.79
C SER A 132 12.72 -3.48 10.74
N LEU A 133 11.48 -3.04 10.74
CA LEU A 133 10.93 -2.01 11.61
C LEU A 133 9.73 -2.58 12.35
N SER A 134 9.58 -2.22 13.62
CA SER A 134 8.37 -2.52 14.40
C SER A 134 7.37 -1.38 14.21
N TRP A 135 6.18 -1.70 13.70
CA TRP A 135 5.05 -0.80 13.61
C TRP A 135 4.07 -1.10 14.74
N LYS A 136 4.02 -0.22 15.73
CA LYS A 136 3.34 -0.47 17.00
C LYS A 136 2.04 0.31 17.10
N GLY A 137 0.94 -0.39 17.31
CA GLY A 137 -0.32 0.19 17.76
C GLY A 137 -0.32 0.39 19.28
N ILE A 138 -0.68 1.59 19.75
CA ILE A 138 -0.78 1.88 21.21
C ILE A 138 -2.25 1.89 21.66
N PRO A 139 -2.55 1.37 22.86
CA PRO A 139 -3.82 1.58 23.56
C PRO A 139 -4.13 3.06 23.84
N TRP A 140 -5.32 3.52 23.45
CA TRP A 140 -5.79 4.85 23.82
C TRP A 140 -6.41 4.89 25.23
N THR A 141 -5.80 5.65 26.14
CA THR A 141 -6.24 5.78 27.54
C THR A 141 -7.12 7.01 27.73
N SER A 142 -8.45 6.84 27.66
CA SER A 142 -9.44 7.73 28.32
C SER A 142 -10.90 7.30 28.10
N THR A 143 -11.20 6.53 27.04
CA THR A 143 -12.59 6.14 26.70
C THR A 143 -12.73 4.69 26.21
N GLY A 144 -11.68 3.88 26.32
CA GLY A 144 -11.64 2.48 25.88
C GLY A 144 -10.48 2.21 24.91
N THR A 145 -10.07 0.95 24.83
CA THR A 145 -8.93 0.50 24.02
C THR A 145 -9.21 0.73 22.54
N GLY A 146 -8.29 1.37 21.85
CA GLY A 146 -8.34 1.53 20.41
C GLY A 146 -6.92 1.68 19.92
N ILE A 147 -6.64 1.08 18.77
CA ILE A 147 -5.30 1.14 18.20
C ILE A 147 -5.19 2.37 17.33
N VAL A 148 -4.29 3.21 17.79
CA VAL A 148 -3.84 4.38 17.09
C VAL A 148 -2.72 3.95 16.15
N PHE A 149 -2.96 4.07 14.85
CA PHE A 149 -1.88 4.04 13.88
C PHE A 149 -1.43 5.49 13.69
N PHE A 150 -0.25 5.78 14.21
CA PHE A 150 0.34 7.11 14.07
C PHE A 150 0.78 7.33 12.63
N ALA A 151 0.91 8.59 12.24
CA ALA A 151 1.53 8.96 10.98
C ALA A 151 3.01 9.34 11.11
N ALA A 152 3.53 9.33 12.34
CA ALA A 152 4.90 9.63 12.69
C ALA A 152 5.34 8.77 13.90
N PRO A 153 6.65 8.54 14.12
CA PRO A 153 7.16 7.78 15.26
C PRO A 153 6.70 8.38 16.58
N ILE A 154 6.25 7.55 17.52
CA ILE A 154 5.59 7.91 18.78
C ILE A 154 6.43 8.83 19.69
N ASP A 155 7.74 8.71 19.59
CA ASP A 155 8.75 9.44 20.35
C ASP A 155 9.16 10.76 19.67
N SER A 156 8.60 11.06 18.51
CA SER A 156 8.86 12.32 17.80
C SER A 156 8.03 13.46 18.39
N PRO A 157 8.60 14.67 18.58
CA PRO A 157 7.80 15.88 18.85
C PRO A 157 6.79 16.17 17.73
N ALA A 158 6.96 15.55 16.55
CA ALA A 158 6.04 15.63 15.42
C ALA A 158 4.93 14.55 15.40
N THR A 159 4.76 13.77 16.46
CA THR A 159 3.77 12.67 16.51
C THR A 159 2.34 13.19 16.40
N GLN A 160 1.65 12.85 15.31
CA GLN A 160 0.21 13.08 15.16
C GLN A 160 -0.49 11.80 14.70
N VAL A 161 -1.68 11.59 15.23
CA VAL A 161 -2.58 10.53 14.78
C VAL A 161 -3.37 11.08 13.61
N ILE A 162 -3.31 10.47 12.42
CA ILE A 162 -4.15 10.91 11.30
C ILE A 162 -5.47 10.13 11.27
N TRP A 163 -5.41 8.82 11.52
CA TRP A 163 -6.55 7.92 11.49
C TRP A 163 -6.46 6.90 12.62
N ARG A 164 -7.59 6.63 13.25
CA ARG A 164 -7.71 5.63 14.31
C ARG A 164 -8.63 4.50 13.86
N TRP A 165 -8.20 3.27 14.04
CA TRP A 165 -9.06 2.09 13.86
C TRP A 165 -9.45 1.50 15.21
N PRO A 166 -10.74 1.26 15.48
CA PRO A 166 -11.17 0.73 16.76
C PRO A 166 -10.85 -0.77 16.89
N ILE A 167 -9.92 -1.11 17.78
CA ILE A 167 -9.68 -2.49 18.24
C ILE A 167 -10.09 -2.56 19.71
N ASP A 168 -11.40 -2.58 19.91
CA ASP A 168 -12.07 -2.34 21.20
C ASP A 168 -12.81 -3.57 21.74
N ARG A 169 -12.83 -4.67 20.98
CA ARG A 169 -13.48 -5.92 21.39
C ARG A 169 -12.69 -7.13 20.90
N PRO A 170 -12.83 -8.29 21.56
CA PRO A 170 -12.33 -9.55 21.04
C PRO A 170 -12.89 -9.88 19.65
N GLY A 171 -12.15 -10.65 18.87
CA GLY A 171 -12.54 -11.11 17.53
C GLY A 171 -11.35 -11.41 16.63
N VAL A 172 -11.62 -11.85 15.41
CA VAL A 172 -10.61 -12.05 14.36
C VAL A 172 -10.51 -10.80 13.50
N TYR A 173 -9.32 -10.22 13.45
CA TYR A 173 -9.03 -9.01 12.71
C TYR A 173 -8.29 -9.32 11.41
N VAL A 174 -8.72 -8.69 10.33
CA VAL A 174 -8.04 -8.74 9.03
C VAL A 174 -7.64 -7.33 8.63
N LEU A 175 -6.34 -7.07 8.58
CA LEU A 175 -5.75 -5.79 8.18
C LEU A 175 -5.25 -5.89 6.76
N THR A 176 -5.66 -4.96 5.89
CA THR A 176 -5.04 -4.76 4.58
C THR A 176 -4.31 -3.42 4.57
N ALA A 177 -3.03 -3.44 4.22
CA ALA A 177 -2.17 -2.26 4.18
C ALA A 177 -1.22 -2.30 2.98
N GLN A 178 -0.68 -1.16 2.59
CA GLN A 178 0.31 -1.03 1.53
C GLN A 178 1.40 -0.05 1.91
N SER A 179 2.59 -0.18 1.33
CA SER A 179 3.61 0.85 1.46
C SER A 179 3.44 1.92 0.39
N MET A 180 3.40 3.19 0.79
CA MET A 180 3.31 4.35 -0.10
C MET A 180 4.10 5.52 0.50
N LEU A 181 4.88 6.21 -0.33
CA LEU A 181 5.50 7.46 0.10
C LEU A 181 4.44 8.56 0.32
N PRO A 182 4.58 9.40 1.35
CA PRO A 182 3.68 10.53 1.57
C PRO A 182 3.83 11.55 0.43
N SER A 183 2.74 11.81 -0.30
CA SER A 183 2.74 12.73 -1.45
C SER A 183 2.93 14.20 -1.07
N SER A 184 2.75 14.54 0.20
CA SER A 184 2.89 15.91 0.72
C SER A 184 4.31 16.30 1.08
N ILE A 185 5.28 15.38 1.02
CA ILE A 185 6.66 15.62 1.44
C ILE A 185 7.59 15.58 0.23
N ALA A 186 8.40 16.62 0.07
CA ALA A 186 9.45 16.66 -0.94
C ALA A 186 10.63 15.78 -0.50
N LEU A 187 10.64 14.54 -0.98
CA LEU A 187 11.70 13.57 -0.68
C LEU A 187 12.86 13.67 -1.68
N PRO A 188 14.10 13.45 -1.26
CA PRO A 188 15.23 13.37 -2.19
C PRO A 188 15.05 12.22 -3.20
N SER A 189 15.58 12.40 -4.41
CA SER A 189 15.40 11.46 -5.53
C SER A 189 16.02 10.07 -5.32
N ASP A 190 16.92 9.93 -4.35
CA ASP A 190 17.58 8.69 -3.95
C ASP A 190 16.76 7.90 -2.90
N THR A 191 15.58 8.41 -2.52
CA THR A 191 14.64 7.70 -1.65
C THR A 191 14.13 6.45 -2.35
N CYS A 192 14.08 5.37 -1.61
CA CYS A 192 13.53 4.11 -2.08
C CYS A 192 12.12 4.30 -2.65
N GLN A 193 11.88 3.82 -3.87
CA GLN A 193 10.54 3.84 -4.45
C GLN A 193 9.66 2.84 -3.71
N MET A 194 8.62 3.35 -3.04
CA MET A 194 7.68 2.56 -2.25
C MET A 194 6.31 2.60 -2.93
N ALA A 195 5.97 1.50 -3.58
CA ALA A 195 4.63 1.20 -4.07
C ALA A 195 4.52 -0.32 -4.12
N THR A 196 4.05 -0.89 -3.02
CA THR A 196 3.88 -2.35 -2.93
C THR A 196 2.44 -2.71 -3.25
N ASP A 197 2.26 -3.92 -3.78
CA ASP A 197 0.94 -4.53 -3.82
C ASP A 197 0.36 -4.57 -2.37
N PRO A 198 -0.96 -4.40 -2.19
CA PRO A 198 -1.59 -4.52 -0.88
C PRO A 198 -1.28 -5.86 -0.21
N LEU A 199 -0.92 -5.81 1.07
CA LEU A 199 -0.69 -6.97 1.91
C LEU A 199 -1.86 -7.14 2.88
N THR A 200 -2.29 -8.39 3.06
CA THR A 200 -3.34 -8.75 4.02
C THR A 200 -2.76 -9.62 5.12
N ILE A 201 -3.00 -9.25 6.37
CA ILE A 201 -2.62 -10.03 7.55
C ILE A 201 -3.83 -10.31 8.42
N THR A 202 -3.74 -11.37 9.22
CA THR A 202 -4.79 -11.80 10.15
C THR A 202 -4.22 -12.02 11.53
N PHE A 203 -4.91 -11.52 12.54
CA PHE A 203 -4.61 -11.74 13.96
C PHE A 203 -5.91 -11.80 14.75
N SER A 204 -5.91 -12.36 15.96
CA SER A 204 -7.09 -12.35 16.84
C SER A 204 -6.83 -11.51 18.09
N VAL A 205 -7.87 -10.88 18.61
CA VAL A 205 -7.87 -10.25 19.93
C VAL A 205 -8.79 -11.04 20.86
N GLN A 206 -8.35 -11.30 22.08
CA GLN A 206 -9.07 -12.05 23.10
C GLN A 206 -9.36 -11.16 24.30
N GLN A 207 -10.36 -11.56 25.08
CA GLN A 207 -10.59 -10.96 26.38
C GLN A 207 -9.46 -11.38 27.33
N ASN A 208 -9.10 -10.51 28.27
CA ASN A 208 -8.10 -10.80 29.31
C ASN A 208 -8.47 -12.04 30.13
#